data_AF-A0A7C6E4Y4-F1
#
_entry.id   AF-A0A7C6E4Y4-F1
#
_cell.length_a   1.000
_cell.length_b   1.000
_cell.length_c   1.000
_cell.angle_alpha   90.00
_cell.angle_beta   90.00
_cell.angle_gamma   90.00
#
_symmetry.space_group_name_H-M   'P 1'
#
loop_
_entity.id
_entity.type
_entity.pdbx_description
1 polymer ?
#
loop_
_entity_poly.entity_id
_entity_poly.type
_entity_poly.pdbx_seq_one_letter_code
_entity_poly.pdbx_strand_id
1 'polypeptide(L)'
;QVPGHLFRSLELPLVLQFQLPAITGKLELEYEGELQGAEKVARDLVQRAFGMVLPRYRLNTEPIVAHFEAGNLLTLPEGGVEEALKAMEEVPGLLQAAQALAAGQEPEVLLSAGEFILEGLVGRRKLARGETSYQAAERTRSYGN
;
A
#
# COMPACT_ATOMS: atom_id res chain seq x y z
N GLN A 1 -9.32 14.25 17.91
CA GLN A 1 -7.84 14.28 18.03
C GLN A 1 -7.40 12.86 18.32
N VAL A 2 -6.91 12.14 17.33
CA VAL A 2 -6.46 10.75 17.51
C VAL A 2 -5.06 10.80 18.12
N PRO A 3 -4.81 10.17 19.28
CA PRO A 3 -3.61 10.44 20.05
C PRO A 3 -2.40 9.63 19.53
N GLY A 4 -1.24 10.30 19.48
CA GLY A 4 -0.01 9.86 18.80
C GLY A 4 0.83 8.78 19.49
N HIS A 5 0.22 7.85 20.24
CA HIS A 5 0.95 6.79 20.95
C HIS A 5 0.71 5.37 20.41
N LEU A 6 0.04 5.22 19.26
CA LEU A 6 -0.31 3.92 18.68
C LEU A 6 0.72 3.33 17.68
N PHE A 7 1.86 3.98 17.45
CA PHE A 7 2.80 3.58 16.40
C PHE A 7 4.06 2.83 16.89
N ARG A 8 4.05 2.26 18.09
CA ARG A 8 5.24 1.54 18.62
C ARG A 8 5.44 0.12 18.08
N SER A 9 4.66 -0.28 17.08
CA SER A 9 4.81 -1.53 16.33
C SER A 9 4.29 -1.30 14.91
N LEU A 10 4.99 -0.45 14.15
CA LEU A 10 4.74 -0.30 12.71
C LEU A 10 5.25 -1.54 11.99
N GLU A 11 4.44 -2.58 11.97
CA GLU A 11 4.52 -3.56 10.90
C GLU A 11 4.24 -2.77 9.61
N LEU A 12 5.23 -2.64 8.73
CA LEU A 12 5.11 -1.96 7.44
C LEU A 12 3.81 -2.41 6.74
N PRO A 13 3.03 -1.53 6.09
CA PRO A 13 1.79 -1.92 5.40
C PRO A 13 1.95 -3.14 4.51
N LEU A 14 3.11 -3.26 3.86
CA LEU A 14 3.49 -4.43 3.08
C LEU A 14 3.67 -5.69 3.94
N VAL A 15 4.34 -5.57 5.08
CA VAL A 15 4.52 -6.67 6.05
C VAL A 15 3.18 -7.12 6.62
N LEU A 16 2.25 -6.22 6.94
CA LEU A 16 0.90 -6.59 7.41
C LEU A 16 0.15 -7.49 6.41
N GLN A 17 0.33 -7.27 5.10
CA GLN A 17 -0.24 -8.15 4.09
C GLN A 17 0.49 -9.50 4.02
N PHE A 18 1.80 -9.54 4.24
CA PHE A 18 2.59 -10.77 4.29
C PHE A 18 2.37 -11.60 5.57
N GLN A 19 1.85 -11.00 6.65
CA GLN A 19 1.56 -11.68 7.93
C GLN A 19 0.15 -12.29 8.04
N LEU A 20 -0.74 -12.06 7.06
CA LEU A 20 -2.06 -12.70 7.03
C LEU A 20 -2.04 -14.24 7.17
N PRO A 21 -1.07 -14.98 6.56
CA PRO A 21 -0.94 -16.42 6.78
C PRO A 21 -0.68 -16.82 8.25
N ALA A 22 0.00 -15.97 9.03
CA ALA A 22 0.33 -16.24 10.43
C ALA A 22 -0.87 -15.99 11.38
N ILE A 23 -1.77 -15.07 11.03
CA ILE A 23 -3.01 -14.81 11.79
C ILE A 23 -3.98 -16.00 11.66
N THR A 24 -3.92 -16.75 10.56
CA THR A 24 -4.73 -17.95 10.31
C THR A 24 -4.15 -19.25 10.89
N GLY A 25 -2.91 -19.26 11.37
CA GLY A 25 -2.14 -20.46 11.77
C GLY A 25 -2.56 -21.17 13.06
N LYS A 26 -3.77 -20.95 13.61
CA LYS A 26 -4.32 -21.68 14.77
C LYS A 26 -5.60 -22.46 14.49
N LEU A 27 -5.91 -22.70 13.22
CA LEU A 27 -7.01 -23.55 12.76
C LEU A 27 -6.47 -24.51 11.69
N GLU A 28 -5.43 -25.26 12.05
CA GLU A 28 -4.91 -26.28 11.15
C GLU A 28 -5.90 -27.43 11.00
N LEU A 29 -5.93 -27.97 9.78
CA LEU A 29 -6.41 -29.31 9.42
C LEU A 29 -7.84 -29.46 8.91
N GLU A 30 -8.38 -28.53 8.14
CA GLU A 30 -9.41 -28.87 7.13
C GLU A 30 -9.49 -27.76 6.06
N TYR A 31 -9.41 -28.15 4.78
CA TYR A 31 -9.82 -27.36 3.62
C TYR A 31 -8.83 -26.30 3.05
N GLU A 32 -7.84 -26.75 2.28
CA GLU A 32 -6.96 -25.89 1.46
C GLU A 32 -7.72 -24.96 0.49
N GLY A 33 -8.94 -25.32 0.08
CA GLY A 33 -9.78 -24.48 -0.81
C GLY A 33 -10.54 -23.33 -0.12
N GLU A 34 -10.91 -23.48 1.17
CA GLU A 34 -11.60 -22.41 1.92
C GLU A 34 -10.60 -21.37 2.46
N LEU A 35 -9.38 -21.80 2.78
CA LEU A 35 -8.29 -20.94 3.25
C LEU A 35 -7.84 -19.92 2.20
N GLN A 36 -7.70 -20.34 0.93
CA GLN A 36 -7.36 -19.40 -0.16
C GLN A 36 -8.43 -18.31 -0.35
N GLY A 37 -9.70 -18.66 -0.14
CA GLY A 37 -10.81 -17.71 -0.15
C GLY A 37 -10.74 -16.74 1.03
N ALA A 38 -10.51 -17.25 2.24
CA ALA A 38 -10.41 -16.43 3.45
C ALA A 38 -9.22 -15.45 3.40
N GLU A 39 -8.05 -15.89 2.92
CA GLU A 39 -6.87 -15.04 2.76
C GLU A 39 -7.13 -13.92 1.75
N LYS A 40 -7.73 -14.25 0.60
CA LYS A 40 -8.11 -13.26 -0.41
C LYS A 40 -9.08 -12.23 0.14
N VAL A 41 -10.08 -12.67 0.89
CA VAL A 41 -11.07 -11.79 1.54
C VAL A 41 -10.39 -10.87 2.56
N ALA A 42 -9.44 -11.38 3.35
CA ALA A 42 -8.69 -10.57 4.31
C ALA A 42 -7.82 -9.50 3.61
N ARG A 43 -7.09 -9.89 2.55
CA ARG A 43 -6.31 -8.95 1.72
C ARG A 43 -7.19 -7.85 1.13
N ASP A 44 -8.32 -8.24 0.54
CA ASP A 44 -9.30 -7.29 -0.03
C ASP A 44 -9.85 -6.33 1.03
N LEU A 45 -10.12 -6.82 2.24
CA LEU A 45 -10.62 -6.00 3.34
C LEU A 45 -9.57 -4.96 3.79
N VAL A 46 -8.33 -5.39 3.98
CA VAL A 46 -7.20 -4.52 4.34
C VAL A 46 -6.98 -3.46 3.25
N GLN A 47 -6.97 -3.87 1.97
CA GLN A 47 -6.82 -2.95 0.85
C GLN A 47 -7.92 -1.87 0.83
N ARG A 48 -9.18 -2.28 1.00
CA ARG A 48 -10.31 -1.34 1.08
C ARG A 48 -10.17 -0.41 2.28
N ALA A 49 -9.68 -0.91 3.41
CA ALA A 49 -9.43 -0.09 4.59
C ALA A 49 -8.41 1.03 4.30
N PHE A 50 -7.28 0.72 3.65
CA PHE A 50 -6.32 1.74 3.22
C PHE A 50 -6.96 2.79 2.32
N GLY A 51 -7.74 2.36 1.31
CA GLY A 51 -8.44 3.27 0.40
C GLY A 51 -9.49 4.17 1.06
N MET A 52 -10.11 3.71 2.14
CA MET A 52 -11.02 4.51 2.97
C MET A 52 -10.29 5.49 3.89
N VAL A 53 -9.11 5.14 4.39
CA VAL A 53 -8.35 5.96 5.34
C VAL A 53 -7.57 7.08 4.65
N LEU A 54 -6.92 6.80 3.50
CA LEU A 54 -6.08 7.76 2.79
C LEU A 54 -6.72 9.16 2.58
N PRO A 55 -8.00 9.30 2.16
CA PRO A 55 -8.61 10.63 1.93
C PRO A 55 -8.72 11.51 3.17
N ARG A 56 -8.67 10.93 4.38
CA ARG A 56 -8.75 11.68 5.64
C ARG A 56 -7.55 12.61 5.85
N TYR A 57 -6.43 12.32 5.20
CA TYR A 57 -5.19 13.10 5.30
C TYR A 57 -5.08 14.24 4.27
N ARG A 58 -6.00 14.34 3.30
CA ARG A 58 -6.03 15.42 2.29
C ARG A 58 -4.69 15.69 1.59
N LEU A 59 -3.93 14.63 1.31
CA LEU A 59 -2.65 14.71 0.61
C LEU A 59 -2.86 15.03 -0.87
N ASN A 60 -1.91 15.77 -1.47
CA ASN A 60 -1.86 15.91 -2.92
C ASN A 60 -1.25 14.65 -3.55
N THR A 61 -2.10 13.78 -4.08
CA THR A 61 -1.68 12.54 -4.76
C THR A 61 -1.76 12.63 -6.28
N GLU A 62 -2.16 13.76 -6.86
CA GLU A 62 -2.28 13.90 -8.32
C GLU A 62 -0.96 13.62 -9.06
N PRO A 63 0.21 14.15 -8.64
CA PRO A 63 1.47 13.87 -9.31
C PRO A 63 1.85 12.38 -9.31
N ILE A 64 1.55 11.69 -8.19
CA ILE A 64 1.78 10.26 -8.02
C ILE A 64 0.94 9.48 -9.03
N VAL A 65 -0.37 9.75 -9.09
CA VAL A 65 -1.28 9.08 -10.02
C VAL A 65 -0.88 9.36 -11.48
N ALA A 66 -0.57 10.61 -11.80
CA ALA A 66 -0.16 11.01 -13.15
C ALA A 66 1.13 10.29 -13.60
N HIS A 67 2.09 10.08 -12.70
CA HIS A 67 3.30 9.32 -12.98
C HIS A 67 2.98 7.89 -13.45
N PHE A 68 2.08 7.19 -12.76
CA PHE A 68 1.68 5.84 -13.16
C PHE A 68 0.80 5.85 -14.41
N GLU A 69 -0.12 6.82 -14.56
CA GLU A 69 -0.95 6.95 -15.76
C GLU A 69 -0.13 7.23 -17.03
N ALA A 70 1.09 7.75 -16.90
CA ALA A 70 2.06 7.89 -17.99
C ALA A 70 2.73 6.55 -18.39
N GLY A 71 2.40 5.45 -17.72
CA GLY A 71 2.92 4.10 -18.03
C GLY A 71 4.18 3.71 -17.26
N ASN A 72 4.59 4.50 -16.26
CA ASN A 72 5.73 4.16 -15.41
C ASN A 72 5.36 3.04 -14.42
N LEU A 73 6.37 2.28 -14.02
CA LEU A 73 6.30 1.20 -13.04
C LEU A 73 7.20 1.57 -11.86
N LEU A 74 6.72 1.38 -10.64
CA LEU A 74 7.56 1.40 -9.45
C LEU A 74 7.73 -0.03 -8.97
N THR A 75 8.96 -0.52 -8.89
CA THR A 75 9.28 -1.80 -8.22
C THR A 75 9.98 -1.48 -6.92
N LEU A 76 9.44 -1.95 -5.80
CA LEU A 76 10.10 -1.82 -4.51
C LEU A 76 11.06 -3.01 -4.35
N PRO A 77 12.37 -2.77 -4.20
CA PRO A 77 13.33 -3.84 -3.98
C PRO A 77 13.09 -4.51 -2.63
N GLU A 78 13.35 -5.82 -2.54
CA GLU A 78 13.34 -6.57 -1.27
C GLU A 78 14.54 -6.23 -0.36
N GLY A 79 15.36 -5.26 -0.76
CA GLY A 79 16.53 -4.79 -0.04
C GLY A 79 16.21 -3.92 1.18
N GLY A 80 17.22 -3.17 1.63
CA GLY A 80 17.10 -2.32 2.82
C GLY A 80 16.19 -1.10 2.61
N VAL A 81 15.77 -0.50 3.73
CA VAL A 81 14.90 0.69 3.77
C VAL A 81 15.39 1.82 2.86
N GLU A 82 16.71 2.05 2.81
CA GLU A 82 17.31 3.08 1.96
C GLU A 82 17.10 2.83 0.46
N GLU A 83 17.18 1.57 0.02
CA GLU A 83 17.00 1.21 -1.40
C GLU A 83 15.53 1.40 -1.81
N ALA A 84 14.60 1.01 -0.94
CA ALA A 84 13.18 1.24 -1.16
C ALA A 84 12.83 2.74 -1.19
N LEU A 85 13.42 3.53 -0.30
CA LEU A 85 13.23 4.99 -0.30
C LEU A 85 13.80 5.63 -1.58
N LYS A 86 14.98 5.20 -2.05
CA LYS A 86 15.54 5.66 -3.34
C LYS A 86 14.63 5.32 -4.51
N ALA A 87 14.04 4.13 -4.55
CA ALA A 87 13.05 3.79 -5.57
C ALA A 87 11.81 4.71 -5.48
N MET A 88 11.33 5.02 -4.27
CA MET A 88 10.20 5.94 -4.07
C MET A 88 10.51 7.38 -4.51
N GLU A 89 11.77 7.83 -4.54
CA GLU A 89 12.16 9.15 -5.05
C GLU A 89 11.85 9.33 -6.54
N GLU A 90 11.81 8.23 -7.31
CA GLU A 90 11.50 8.26 -8.75
C GLU A 90 10.03 8.65 -9.03
N VAL A 91 9.16 8.54 -8.02
CA VAL A 91 7.74 8.87 -8.12
C VAL A 91 7.48 10.29 -7.61
N PRO A 92 7.16 11.26 -8.50
CA PRO A 92 6.94 12.65 -8.12
C PRO A 92 5.84 12.80 -7.07
N GLY A 93 6.13 13.54 -6.00
CA GLY A 93 5.18 13.83 -4.93
C GLY A 93 5.06 12.74 -3.85
N LEU A 94 5.62 11.54 -4.07
CA LEU A 94 5.43 10.41 -3.15
C LEU A 94 6.09 10.66 -1.79
N LEU A 95 7.39 10.95 -1.76
CA LEU A 95 8.09 11.21 -0.50
C LEU A 95 7.62 12.50 0.17
N GLN A 96 7.22 13.53 -0.59
CA GLN A 96 6.67 14.75 0.00
C GLN A 96 5.33 14.47 0.69
N ALA A 97 4.46 13.67 0.08
CA ALA A 97 3.21 13.25 0.70
C ALA A 97 3.45 12.33 1.92
N ALA A 98 4.45 11.44 1.85
CA ALA A 98 4.83 10.57 2.96
C ALA A 98 5.36 11.38 4.16
N GLN A 99 6.20 12.40 3.92
CA GLN A 99 6.68 13.31 4.96
C GLN A 99 5.54 14.10 5.61
N ALA A 100 4.49 14.47 4.87
CA ALA A 100 3.32 15.13 5.44
C ALA A 100 2.50 14.24 6.39
N LEU A 101 2.61 12.91 6.26
CA LEU A 101 1.99 11.94 7.16
C LEU A 101 2.88 11.58 8.35
N ALA A 102 4.18 11.43 8.11
CA ALA A 102 5.13 10.98 9.09
C ALA A 102 5.41 12.08 10.11
N ALA A 103 5.02 11.86 11.38
CA ALA A 103 5.34 12.77 12.48
C ALA A 103 6.84 12.79 12.85
N GLY A 104 7.66 12.00 12.17
CA GLY A 104 9.12 11.90 12.32
C GLY A 104 9.78 11.56 10.99
N GLN A 105 11.09 11.83 10.88
CA GLN A 105 11.88 11.63 9.64
C GLN A 105 12.66 10.32 9.64
N GLU A 106 12.33 9.39 10.54
CA GLU A 106 12.98 8.08 10.58
C GLU A 106 12.72 7.32 9.26
N PRO A 107 13.74 6.75 8.61
CA PRO A 107 13.61 6.12 7.30
C PRO A 107 12.50 5.07 7.21
N GLU A 108 12.34 4.25 8.25
CA GLU A 108 11.32 3.20 8.32
C GLU A 108 9.91 3.76 8.37
N VAL A 109 9.73 4.88 9.09
CA VAL A 109 8.44 5.57 9.20
C VAL A 109 8.09 6.24 7.88
N LEU A 110 9.08 6.84 7.23
CA LEU A 110 8.90 7.46 5.92
C LEU A 110 8.54 6.40 4.85
N LEU A 111 9.25 5.27 4.84
CA LEU A 111 8.95 4.14 3.96
C LEU A 111 7.52 3.63 4.20
N SER A 112 7.16 3.39 5.46
CA SER A 112 5.82 2.93 5.84
C SER A 112 4.73 3.93 5.40
N ALA A 113 4.98 5.23 5.52
CA ALA A 113 4.05 6.27 5.06
C ALA A 113 3.92 6.28 3.52
N GLY A 114 5.01 6.09 2.79
CA GLY A 114 5.01 5.94 1.33
C GLY A 114 4.21 4.70 0.88
N GLU A 115 4.46 3.55 1.49
CA GLU A 115 3.69 2.32 1.23
C GLU A 115 2.20 2.51 1.53
N PHE A 116 1.86 3.14 2.65
CA PHE A 116 0.46 3.44 2.99
C PHE A 116 -0.23 4.29 1.92
N ILE A 117 0.47 5.27 1.32
CA ILE A 117 -0.08 6.09 0.24
C ILE A 117 -0.32 5.24 -1.00
N LEU A 118 0.65 4.42 -1.42
CA LEU A 118 0.53 3.54 -2.58
C LEU A 118 -0.63 2.54 -2.40
N GLU A 119 -0.69 1.89 -1.25
CA GLU A 119 -1.76 0.95 -0.89
C GLU A 119 -3.13 1.64 -0.79
N GLY A 120 -3.17 2.87 -0.28
CA GLY A 120 -4.38 3.68 -0.28
C GLY A 120 -4.86 3.99 -1.70
N LEU A 121 -3.94 4.26 -2.64
CA LEU A 121 -4.28 4.49 -4.05
C LEU A 121 -4.73 3.21 -4.76
N VAL A 122 -4.16 2.05 -4.42
CA VAL A 122 -4.64 0.73 -4.88
C VAL A 122 -6.05 0.46 -4.36
N GLY A 123 -6.31 0.70 -3.07
CA GLY A 123 -7.65 0.56 -2.47
C GLY A 123 -8.70 1.50 -3.09
N ARG A 124 -8.26 2.59 -3.71
CA ARG A 124 -9.11 3.54 -4.46
C ARG A 124 -9.17 3.23 -5.97
N ARG A 125 -8.59 2.12 -6.41
CA ARG A 125 -8.48 1.68 -7.82
C ARG A 125 -7.82 2.74 -8.72
N LYS A 126 -6.90 3.53 -8.18
CA LYS A 126 -6.07 4.45 -8.97
C LYS A 126 -4.81 3.75 -9.48
N LEU A 127 -4.27 2.85 -8.67
CA LEU A 127 -3.13 2.00 -8.99
C LEU A 127 -3.55 0.53 -8.95
N ALA A 128 -2.74 -0.31 -9.57
CA ALA A 128 -2.74 -1.75 -9.41
C ALA A 128 -1.44 -2.18 -8.73
N ARG A 129 -1.53 -3.24 -7.93
CA ARG A 129 -0.42 -3.84 -7.19
C ARG A 129 -0.05 -5.19 -7.83
N GLY A 130 1.22 -5.33 -8.21
CA GLY A 130 1.85 -6.60 -8.56
C GLY A 130 2.44 -7.29 -7.33
N GLU A 131 3.32 -8.27 -7.51
CA GLU A 131 3.97 -8.94 -6.36
C GLU A 131 4.87 -7.99 -5.58
N THR A 132 5.69 -7.21 -6.29
CA THR A 132 6.66 -6.24 -5.73
C THR A 132 6.56 -4.85 -6.38
N SER A 133 5.53 -4.63 -7.20
CA SER A 133 5.45 -3.45 -8.05
C SER A 133 4.10 -2.75 -8.02
N TYR A 134 4.09 -1.49 -8.45
CA TYR A 134 2.92 -0.65 -8.61
C TYR A 134 2.87 -0.08 -10.01
N GLN A 135 1.67 -0.09 -10.60
CA GLN A 135 1.41 0.45 -11.92
C GLN A 135 0.04 1.15 -11.95
N ALA A 136 -0.30 1.80 -13.05
CA ALA A 136 -1.65 2.34 -13.23
C ALA A 136 -2.70 1.21 -13.16
N ALA A 137 -3.85 1.50 -12.56
CA ALA A 137 -4.98 0.59 -12.64
C ALA A 137 -5.45 0.45 -14.09
N GLU A 138 -5.79 -0.78 -14.51
CA GLU A 138 -6.43 -0.99 -15.80
C GLU A 138 -7.75 -0.24 -15.85
N ARG A 139 -7.90 0.67 -16.83
CA ARG A 139 -9.20 1.27 -17.11
C ARG A 139 -10.06 0.18 -17.74
N THR A 140 -11.06 -0.31 -17.04
CA THR A 140 -12.11 -1.14 -17.66
C THR A 140 -12.70 -0.33 -18.80
N ARG A 141 -12.35 -0.68 -20.04
CA ARG A 141 -13.01 -0.11 -21.22
C ARG A 141 -14.46 -0.53 -21.12
N SER A 142 -15.36 0.37 -20.73
CA SER A 142 -16.77 0.15 -21.00
C SER A 142 -16.90 0.19 -22.52
N TYR A 143 -17.07 -0.98 -23.14
CA TYR A 143 -17.63 -1.03 -24.48
C TYR A 143 -19.02 -0.42 -24.37
N GLY A 144 -19.15 0.82 -24.85
CA GLY A 144 -20.44 1.49 -24.94
C GLY A 144 -21.34 0.69 -25.88
N ASN A 145 -22.58 0.44 -25.42
CA ASN A 145 -23.70 0.12 -26.30
C ASN A 145 -24.11 1.34 -27.11
#